data_AF-A0A1M7TD31-F1
#
_entry.id   AF-A0A1M7TD31-F1
#
_cell.length_a   1.000
_cell.length_b   1.000
_cell.length_c   1.000
_cell.angle_alpha   90.00
_cell.angle_beta   90.00
_cell.angle_gamma   90.00
#
_symmetry.space_group_name_H-M   'P 1'
#
loop_
_entity.id
_entity.type
_entity.pdbx_description
1 polymer ?
#
loop_
_entity_poly.entity_id
_entity_poly.type
_entity_poly.pdbx_seq_one_letter_code
_entity_poly.pdbx_strand_id
1 'polypeptide(L)'
;MPFLIFFLFLVIAIILYLAFFNETKDSAETFAAESAELQKTFALSIAEAEKKYQAITNTEDEELKTAKVQLALELSLAYRDLEKLGEKELAILDQRYEEIKQLGDDDDLNAVKVILAEDLIAIYTRAGANEALMEKAEQLYQEAKFFAKNNANFKESAMALVSIQLFGFYTSFGFINLEKQSPDKELVEKIERTYAEAKEFGFTQDTRQEEILSSLALLFFYNYIEKPDQIILKKAERIYEEIFNTQLEPEFIPIKEQAQEAIETLQKKYTSNISYDILKPIKR
;
A
#
# COMPACT_ATOMS: atom_id res chain seq x y z
N MET A 1 -37.63 -53.95 8.78
CA MET A 1 -38.22 -52.64 9.16
C MET A 1 -37.23 -51.53 9.52
N PRO A 2 -36.02 -51.72 10.10
CA PRO A 2 -35.10 -50.60 10.36
C PRO A 2 -34.42 -50.03 9.11
N PHE A 3 -34.31 -50.83 8.04
CA PHE A 3 -33.68 -50.43 6.77
C PHE A 3 -34.47 -49.34 6.02
N LEU A 4 -35.80 -49.31 6.15
CA LEU A 4 -36.66 -48.33 5.46
C LEU A 4 -36.56 -46.95 6.12
N ILE A 5 -36.39 -46.90 7.44
CA ILE A 5 -36.22 -45.66 8.21
C ILE A 5 -34.82 -45.09 7.95
N PHE A 6 -33.78 -45.93 7.96
CA PHE A 6 -32.42 -45.50 7.64
C PHE A 6 -32.29 -44.91 6.22
N PHE A 7 -32.96 -45.52 5.24
CA PHE A 7 -32.96 -45.01 3.86
C PHE A 7 -33.70 -43.66 3.75
N LEU A 8 -34.78 -43.46 4.52
CA LEU A 8 -35.51 -42.19 4.57
C LEU A 8 -34.66 -41.06 5.17
N PHE A 9 -33.91 -41.33 6.25
CA PHE A 9 -32.99 -40.35 6.84
C PHE A 9 -31.80 -40.02 5.92
N LEU A 10 -31.29 -40.99 5.16
CA LEU A 10 -30.23 -40.78 4.17
C LEU A 10 -30.71 -39.88 3.02
N VAL A 11 -31.93 -40.11 2.51
CA VAL A 11 -32.52 -39.28 1.45
C VAL A 11 -32.79 -37.86 1.95
N ILE A 12 -33.31 -37.70 3.18
CA ILE A 12 -33.52 -36.37 3.77
C ILE A 12 -32.19 -35.64 3.99
N ALA A 13 -31.14 -36.33 4.46
CA ALA A 13 -29.82 -35.74 4.63
C ALA A 13 -29.20 -35.30 3.28
N ILE A 14 -29.40 -36.07 2.20
CA ILE A 14 -28.97 -35.69 0.86
C ILE A 14 -29.78 -34.50 0.33
N ILE A 15 -31.11 -34.46 0.55
CA ILE A 15 -31.95 -33.33 0.14
C ILE A 15 -31.58 -32.07 0.93
N LEU A 16 -31.33 -32.17 2.24
CA LEU A 16 -30.88 -31.05 3.08
C LEU A 16 -29.48 -30.58 2.70
N TYR A 17 -28.57 -31.50 2.39
CA TYR A 17 -27.23 -31.17 1.88
C TYR A 17 -27.31 -30.47 0.52
N LEU A 18 -28.12 -30.98 -0.42
CA LEU A 18 -28.33 -30.36 -1.73
C LEU A 18 -29.06 -29.01 -1.63
N ALA A 19 -30.00 -28.86 -0.69
CA ALA A 19 -30.68 -27.59 -0.43
C ALA A 19 -29.71 -26.55 0.15
N PHE A 20 -28.87 -26.93 1.11
CA PHE A 20 -27.83 -26.06 1.67
C PHE A 20 -26.74 -25.72 0.65
N PHE A 21 -26.39 -26.67 -0.24
CA PHE A 21 -25.44 -26.44 -1.33
C PHE A 21 -26.02 -25.53 -2.43
N ASN A 22 -27.32 -25.65 -2.73
CA ASN A 22 -28.00 -24.73 -3.63
C ASN A 22 -28.17 -23.35 -3.01
N GLU A 23 -28.47 -23.23 -1.72
CA GLU A 23 -28.61 -21.94 -1.04
C GLU A 23 -27.25 -21.21 -0.92
N THR A 24 -26.16 -21.96 -0.67
CA THR A 24 -24.80 -21.40 -0.69
C THR A 24 -24.32 -21.09 -2.11
N LYS A 25 -24.68 -21.89 -3.12
CA LYS A 25 -24.41 -21.58 -4.53
C LYS A 25 -25.21 -20.38 -5.02
N ASP A 26 -26.49 -20.29 -4.70
CA ASP A 26 -27.35 -19.15 -5.00
C ASP A 26 -26.84 -17.90 -4.28
N SER A 27 -26.35 -18.01 -3.04
CA SER A 27 -25.71 -16.89 -2.31
C SER A 27 -24.36 -16.47 -2.91
N ALA A 28 -23.57 -17.41 -3.43
CA ALA A 28 -22.29 -17.12 -4.08
C ALA A 28 -22.46 -16.57 -5.50
N GLU A 29 -23.47 -17.05 -6.24
CA GLU A 29 -23.88 -16.52 -7.53
C GLU A 29 -24.53 -15.15 -7.38
N THR A 30 -25.33 -14.93 -6.32
CA THR A 30 -25.89 -13.61 -5.97
C THR A 30 -24.79 -12.65 -5.55
N PHE A 31 -23.85 -13.06 -4.69
CA PHE A 31 -22.69 -12.24 -4.30
C PHE A 31 -21.78 -11.93 -5.49
N ALA A 32 -21.53 -12.89 -6.37
CA ALA A 32 -20.75 -12.66 -7.59
C ALA A 32 -21.49 -11.73 -8.56
N ALA A 33 -22.82 -11.83 -8.67
CA ALA A 33 -23.64 -10.94 -9.48
C ALA A 33 -23.71 -9.53 -8.90
N GLU A 34 -23.90 -9.38 -7.59
CA GLU A 34 -23.88 -8.09 -6.87
C GLU A 34 -22.49 -7.45 -6.94
N SER A 35 -21.42 -8.23 -6.78
CA SER A 35 -20.04 -7.79 -6.95
C SER A 35 -19.76 -7.33 -8.39
N ALA A 36 -20.24 -8.09 -9.40
CA ALA A 36 -20.11 -7.70 -10.80
C ALA A 36 -20.95 -6.46 -11.15
N GLU A 37 -22.13 -6.29 -10.56
CA GLU A 37 -22.99 -5.12 -10.72
C GLU A 37 -22.41 -3.87 -10.06
N LEU A 38 -21.80 -4.02 -8.87
CA LEU A 38 -21.01 -2.99 -8.21
C LEU A 38 -19.82 -2.59 -9.08
N GLN A 39 -19.01 -3.55 -9.55
CA GLN A 39 -17.87 -3.27 -10.44
C GLN A 39 -18.30 -2.56 -11.74
N LYS A 40 -19.44 -2.94 -12.31
CA LYS A 40 -20.01 -2.28 -13.49
C LYS A 40 -20.45 -0.85 -13.19
N THR A 41 -21.06 -0.61 -12.03
CA THR A 41 -21.48 0.73 -11.59
C THR A 41 -20.28 1.64 -11.36
N PHE A 42 -19.21 1.13 -10.72
CA PHE A 42 -17.93 1.81 -10.57
C PHE A 42 -17.27 2.12 -11.92
N ALA A 43 -17.26 1.16 -12.85
CA ALA A 43 -16.70 1.38 -14.18
C ALA A 43 -17.47 2.47 -14.96
N LEU A 44 -18.80 2.52 -14.81
CA LEU A 44 -19.64 3.56 -15.41
C LEU A 44 -19.39 4.94 -14.78
N SER A 45 -19.22 5.02 -13.45
CA SER A 45 -18.92 6.29 -12.78
C SER A 45 -17.56 6.84 -13.16
N ILE A 46 -16.54 5.97 -13.28
CA ILE A 46 -15.23 6.35 -13.79
C ILE A 46 -15.39 6.90 -15.21
N ALA A 47 -16.00 6.14 -16.12
CA ALA A 47 -16.17 6.56 -17.53
C ALA A 47 -16.92 7.90 -17.67
N GLU A 48 -17.93 8.16 -16.83
CA GLU A 48 -18.64 9.44 -16.83
C GLU A 48 -17.74 10.59 -16.34
N ALA A 49 -17.01 10.39 -15.24
CA ALA A 49 -16.05 11.37 -14.72
C ALA A 49 -14.92 11.64 -15.74
N GLU A 50 -14.43 10.62 -16.45
CA GLU A 50 -13.44 10.79 -17.52
C GLU A 50 -13.97 11.65 -18.66
N LYS A 51 -15.22 11.40 -19.07
CA LYS A 51 -15.87 12.19 -20.13
C LYS A 51 -16.05 13.65 -19.70
N LYS A 52 -16.43 13.90 -18.44
CA LYS A 52 -16.53 15.25 -17.88
C LYS A 52 -15.17 15.93 -17.88
N TYR A 53 -14.13 15.21 -17.46
CA TYR A 53 -12.75 15.72 -17.42
C TYR A 53 -12.28 16.17 -18.81
N GLN A 54 -12.46 15.31 -19.82
CA GLN A 54 -12.06 15.59 -21.21
C GLN A 54 -12.83 16.74 -21.87
N ALA A 55 -14.05 17.03 -21.40
CA ALA A 55 -14.86 18.13 -21.93
C ALA A 55 -14.33 19.52 -21.52
N ILE A 56 -13.52 19.59 -20.45
CA ILE A 56 -12.95 20.84 -19.94
C ILE A 56 -11.68 21.17 -20.73
N THR A 57 -11.86 21.94 -21.80
CA THR A 57 -10.83 22.25 -22.82
C THR A 57 -10.22 23.64 -22.71
N ASN A 58 -10.56 24.42 -21.69
CA ASN A 58 -10.06 25.79 -21.47
C ASN A 58 -9.57 25.95 -20.03
N THR A 59 -8.34 26.45 -19.84
CA THR A 59 -7.65 26.48 -18.53
C THR A 59 -7.44 27.88 -17.97
N GLU A 60 -7.85 28.94 -18.68
CA GLU A 60 -7.78 30.33 -18.19
C GLU A 60 -9.01 30.74 -17.35
N ASP A 61 -10.10 29.96 -17.39
CA ASP A 61 -11.29 30.18 -16.57
C ASP A 61 -11.13 29.46 -15.22
N GLU A 62 -11.20 30.21 -14.12
CA GLU A 62 -10.99 29.70 -12.75
C GLU A 62 -12.05 28.67 -12.32
N GLU A 63 -13.30 28.80 -12.78
CA GLU A 63 -14.35 27.81 -12.48
C GLU A 63 -14.06 26.48 -13.20
N LEU A 64 -13.63 26.55 -14.46
CA LEU A 64 -13.24 25.37 -15.24
C LEU A 64 -11.95 24.73 -14.69
N LYS A 65 -10.98 25.52 -14.26
CA LYS A 65 -9.76 25.06 -13.59
C LYS A 65 -10.11 24.30 -12.31
N THR A 66 -10.98 24.85 -11.48
CA THR A 66 -11.47 24.22 -10.24
C THR A 66 -12.18 22.91 -10.53
N ALA A 67 -13.11 22.90 -11.50
CA ALA A 67 -13.83 21.68 -11.89
C ALA A 67 -12.87 20.59 -12.42
N LYS A 68 -11.84 20.98 -13.19
CA LYS A 68 -10.83 20.05 -13.70
C LYS A 68 -9.99 19.44 -12.58
N VAL A 69 -9.58 20.24 -11.60
CA VAL A 69 -8.87 19.79 -10.39
C VAL A 69 -9.73 18.82 -9.58
N GLN A 70 -10.99 19.16 -9.33
CA GLN A 70 -11.89 18.29 -8.55
C GLN A 70 -12.11 16.93 -9.24
N LEU A 71 -12.33 16.94 -10.55
CA LEU A 71 -12.46 15.70 -11.32
C LEU A 71 -11.17 14.88 -11.34
N ALA A 72 -9.98 15.52 -11.32
CA ALA A 72 -8.72 14.79 -11.21
C ALA A 72 -8.63 14.02 -9.88
N LEU A 73 -8.99 14.65 -8.77
CA LEU A 73 -9.00 14.04 -7.44
C LEU A 73 -10.05 12.92 -7.31
N GLU A 74 -11.26 13.13 -7.85
CA GLU A 74 -12.30 12.09 -7.87
C GLU A 74 -11.84 10.87 -8.67
N LEU A 75 -11.18 11.09 -9.81
CA LEU A 75 -10.66 10.01 -10.64
C LEU A 75 -9.47 9.31 -9.98
N SER A 76 -8.50 10.03 -9.39
CA SER A 76 -7.36 9.39 -8.71
C SER A 76 -7.82 8.46 -7.59
N LEU A 77 -8.80 8.90 -6.79
CA LEU A 77 -9.42 8.07 -5.76
C LEU A 77 -10.14 6.85 -6.34
N ALA A 78 -10.97 7.04 -7.37
CA ALA A 78 -11.70 5.93 -7.98
C ALA A 78 -10.76 4.87 -8.60
N TYR A 79 -9.65 5.32 -9.19
CA TYR A 79 -8.63 4.43 -9.72
C TYR A 79 -7.81 3.75 -8.62
N ARG A 80 -7.53 4.45 -7.51
CA ARG A 80 -6.86 3.89 -6.33
C ARG A 80 -7.60 2.66 -5.84
N ASP A 81 -8.92 2.67 -5.80
CA ASP A 81 -9.75 1.58 -5.26
C ASP A 81 -9.97 0.38 -6.21
N LEU A 82 -9.48 0.44 -7.45
CA LEU A 82 -9.57 -0.70 -8.35
C LEU A 82 -8.64 -1.84 -7.92
N GLU A 83 -9.15 -3.06 -7.92
CA GLU A 83 -8.37 -4.27 -7.59
C GLU A 83 -7.20 -4.50 -8.56
N LYS A 84 -7.34 -4.08 -9.83
CA LYS A 84 -6.31 -4.15 -10.87
C LYS A 84 -6.39 -2.94 -11.80
N LEU A 85 -5.25 -2.33 -12.07
CA LEU A 85 -5.10 -1.32 -13.13
C LEU A 85 -4.28 -1.90 -14.29
N GLY A 86 -4.68 -1.58 -15.52
CA GLY A 86 -3.88 -1.82 -16.71
C GLY A 86 -2.98 -0.62 -17.05
N GLU A 87 -2.10 -0.82 -18.03
CA GLU A 87 -1.18 0.21 -18.53
C GLU A 87 -1.93 1.45 -19.07
N LYS A 88 -3.13 1.25 -19.62
CA LYS A 88 -3.95 2.33 -20.17
C LYS A 88 -4.42 3.26 -19.06
N GLU A 89 -4.95 2.70 -17.98
CA GLU A 89 -5.45 3.46 -16.84
C GLU A 89 -4.31 4.23 -16.16
N LEU A 90 -3.13 3.61 -16.02
CA LEU A 90 -1.91 4.28 -15.55
C LEU A 90 -1.52 5.47 -16.44
N ALA A 91 -1.46 5.27 -17.76
CA ALA A 91 -1.10 6.34 -18.69
C ALA A 91 -2.08 7.52 -18.63
N ILE A 92 -3.37 7.23 -18.43
CA ILE A 92 -4.39 8.26 -18.26
C ILE A 92 -4.13 9.08 -16.98
N LEU A 93 -3.81 8.42 -15.87
CA LEU A 93 -3.53 9.11 -14.60
C LEU A 93 -2.24 9.96 -14.68
N ASP A 94 -1.19 9.42 -15.30
CA ASP A 94 0.06 10.15 -15.58
C ASP A 94 -0.23 11.42 -16.38
N GLN A 95 -1.01 11.30 -17.47
CA GLN A 95 -1.38 12.44 -18.30
C GLN A 95 -2.13 13.50 -17.50
N ARG A 96 -3.09 13.10 -16.66
CA ARG A 96 -3.86 14.04 -15.84
C ARG A 96 -2.98 14.79 -14.86
N TYR A 97 -2.06 14.10 -14.21
CA TYR A 97 -1.12 14.75 -13.31
C TYR A 97 -0.29 15.83 -14.03
N GLU A 98 0.21 15.52 -15.22
CA GLU A 98 0.93 16.50 -16.05
C GLU A 98 0.05 17.66 -16.51
N GLU A 99 -1.22 17.42 -16.83
CA GLU A 99 -2.18 18.48 -17.15
C GLU A 99 -2.43 19.40 -15.95
N ILE A 100 -2.62 18.85 -14.74
CA ILE A 100 -2.82 19.63 -13.51
C ILE A 100 -1.56 20.43 -13.16
N LYS A 101 -0.36 19.88 -13.39
CA LYS A 101 0.91 20.61 -13.22
C LYS A 101 0.99 21.88 -14.05
N GLN A 102 0.35 21.92 -15.21
CA GLN A 102 0.38 23.07 -16.13
C GLN A 102 -0.63 24.17 -15.76
N LEU A 103 -1.51 23.96 -14.77
CA LEU A 103 -2.57 24.91 -14.42
C LEU A 103 -2.10 26.12 -13.57
N GLY A 104 -0.83 26.14 -13.15
CA GLY A 104 -0.24 27.24 -12.37
C GLY A 104 0.43 26.77 -11.08
N ASP A 105 0.98 27.70 -10.31
CA ASP A 105 1.83 27.43 -9.13
C ASP A 105 1.29 28.06 -7.84
N ASP A 106 -0.01 28.31 -7.76
CA ASP A 106 -0.64 28.77 -6.52
C ASP A 106 -0.64 27.69 -5.42
N ASP A 107 -0.79 28.12 -4.16
CA ASP A 107 -0.63 27.27 -2.98
C ASP A 107 -1.64 26.11 -2.93
N ASP A 108 -2.89 26.37 -3.34
CA ASP A 108 -3.96 25.37 -3.36
C ASP A 108 -3.71 24.33 -4.45
N LEU A 109 -3.30 24.75 -5.65
CA LEU A 109 -2.86 23.84 -6.70
C LEU A 109 -1.65 23.01 -6.28
N ASN A 110 -0.68 23.61 -5.59
CA ASN A 110 0.50 22.88 -5.12
C ASN A 110 0.12 21.79 -4.11
N ALA A 111 -0.87 22.03 -3.24
CA ALA A 111 -1.41 21.01 -2.35
C ALA A 111 -2.08 19.87 -3.14
N VAL A 112 -2.88 20.20 -4.16
CA VAL A 112 -3.50 19.20 -5.05
C VAL A 112 -2.45 18.35 -5.76
N LYS A 113 -1.38 18.96 -6.30
CA LYS A 113 -0.28 18.22 -6.95
C LYS A 113 0.37 17.23 -5.99
N VAL A 114 0.51 17.58 -4.71
CA VAL A 114 1.05 16.66 -3.68
C VAL A 114 0.09 15.48 -3.45
N ILE A 115 -1.22 15.74 -3.34
CA ILE A 115 -2.24 14.67 -3.17
C ILE A 115 -2.23 13.72 -4.38
N LEU A 116 -2.23 14.26 -5.60
CA LEU A 116 -2.22 13.45 -6.81
C LEU A 116 -0.92 12.62 -6.94
N ALA A 117 0.21 13.15 -6.49
CA ALA A 117 1.47 12.41 -6.42
C ALA A 117 1.41 11.27 -5.40
N GLU A 118 0.80 11.48 -4.23
CA GLU A 118 0.54 10.45 -3.22
C GLU A 118 -0.29 9.30 -3.80
N ASP A 119 -1.43 9.63 -4.41
CA ASP A 119 -2.32 8.66 -5.05
C ASP A 119 -1.62 7.88 -6.17
N LEU A 120 -0.86 8.56 -7.04
CA LEU A 120 -0.15 7.92 -8.14
C LEU A 120 0.91 6.92 -7.64
N ILE A 121 1.68 7.25 -6.60
CA ILE A 121 2.65 6.32 -6.01
C ILE A 121 1.94 5.10 -5.40
N ALA A 122 0.81 5.31 -4.72
CA ALA A 122 0.00 4.21 -4.19
C ALA A 122 -0.53 3.30 -5.31
N ILE A 123 -0.99 3.88 -6.41
CA ILE A 123 -1.47 3.17 -7.60
C ILE A 123 -0.34 2.39 -8.29
N TYR A 124 0.85 2.97 -8.43
CA TYR A 124 2.02 2.29 -8.99
C TYR A 124 2.44 1.09 -8.15
N THR A 125 2.31 1.19 -6.83
CA THR A 125 2.58 0.05 -5.92
C THR A 125 1.64 -1.11 -6.25
N ARG A 126 0.34 -0.83 -6.42
CA ARG A 126 -0.70 -1.84 -6.75
C ARG A 126 -0.57 -2.40 -8.16
N ALA A 127 -0.09 -1.60 -9.12
CA ALA A 127 0.09 -2.02 -10.51
C ALA A 127 1.24 -3.03 -10.74
N GLY A 128 1.98 -3.40 -9.69
CA GLY A 128 3.10 -4.33 -9.77
C GLY A 128 4.42 -3.59 -9.81
N ALA A 129 4.84 -3.12 -8.62
CA ALA A 129 6.07 -2.36 -8.41
C ALA A 129 7.26 -2.98 -9.16
N ASN A 130 7.80 -2.23 -10.13
CA ASN A 130 8.91 -2.60 -10.99
C ASN A 130 9.86 -1.41 -11.19
N GLU A 131 11.01 -1.62 -11.83
CA GLU A 131 12.04 -0.58 -11.98
C GLU A 131 11.54 0.66 -12.72
N ALA A 132 10.74 0.51 -13.78
CA ALA A 132 10.21 1.64 -14.54
C ALA A 132 9.22 2.47 -13.72
N LEU A 133 8.38 1.82 -12.91
CA LEU A 133 7.47 2.52 -11.99
C LEU A 133 8.22 3.12 -10.78
N MET A 134 9.36 2.54 -10.39
CA MET A 134 10.20 3.08 -9.31
C MET A 134 10.75 4.45 -9.67
N GLU A 135 11.30 4.61 -10.87
CA GLU A 135 11.81 5.91 -11.34
C GLU A 135 10.72 6.98 -11.36
N LYS A 136 9.52 6.62 -11.82
CA LYS A 136 8.36 7.52 -11.80
C LYS A 136 7.93 7.87 -10.37
N ALA A 137 7.84 6.89 -9.47
CA ALA A 137 7.48 7.11 -8.07
C ALA A 137 8.51 8.03 -7.37
N GLU A 138 9.80 7.83 -7.63
CA GLU A 138 10.87 8.68 -7.12
C GLU A 138 10.76 10.12 -7.66
N GLN A 139 10.45 10.28 -8.95
CA GLN A 139 10.23 11.60 -9.55
C GLN A 139 9.04 12.31 -8.89
N LEU A 140 7.88 11.65 -8.79
CA LEU A 140 6.69 12.19 -8.13
C LEU A 140 6.97 12.62 -6.70
N TYR A 141 7.77 11.84 -5.97
CA TYR A 141 8.19 12.18 -4.62
C TYR A 141 9.04 13.47 -4.56
N GLN A 142 10.02 13.63 -5.45
CA GLN A 142 10.82 14.86 -5.50
C GLN A 142 9.98 16.08 -5.88
N GLU A 143 9.05 15.91 -6.82
CA GLU A 143 8.12 16.97 -7.22
C GLU A 143 7.19 17.34 -6.06
N ALA A 144 6.62 16.37 -5.36
CA ALA A 144 5.82 16.61 -4.15
C ALA A 144 6.61 17.37 -3.08
N LYS A 145 7.87 17.01 -2.82
CA LYS A 145 8.76 17.76 -1.90
C LYS A 145 8.95 19.20 -2.34
N PHE A 146 9.10 19.45 -3.65
CA PHE A 146 9.24 20.79 -4.20
C PHE A 146 7.97 21.62 -3.96
N PHE A 147 6.79 21.08 -4.29
CA PHE A 147 5.51 21.76 -4.08
C PHE A 147 5.20 22.00 -2.60
N ALA A 148 5.44 21.01 -1.74
CA ALA A 148 5.22 21.12 -0.30
C ALA A 148 6.16 22.13 0.39
N LYS A 149 7.38 22.34 -0.13
CA LYS A 149 8.30 23.33 0.43
C LYS A 149 7.77 24.77 0.31
N ASN A 150 6.91 25.02 -0.69
CA ASN A 150 6.38 26.34 -0.98
C ASN A 150 5.05 26.64 -0.24
N ASN A 151 4.42 25.64 0.39
CA ASN A 151 3.15 25.81 1.13
C ASN A 151 3.31 25.38 2.61
N ALA A 152 3.44 26.36 3.52
CA ALA A 152 3.76 26.12 4.93
C ALA A 152 2.65 25.41 5.73
N ASN A 153 1.39 25.52 5.33
CA ASN A 153 0.24 24.96 6.07
C ASN A 153 -0.07 23.50 5.72
N PHE A 154 0.47 23.00 4.60
CA PHE A 154 0.16 21.68 4.05
C PHE A 154 1.35 20.70 4.11
N LYS A 155 2.52 21.19 4.54
CA LYS A 155 3.80 20.53 4.28
C LYS A 155 4.03 19.23 5.04
N GLU A 156 3.62 19.15 6.30
CA GLU A 156 4.09 18.08 7.20
C GLU A 156 3.27 16.80 7.04
N SER A 157 1.96 16.82 7.27
CA SER A 157 1.13 15.61 7.18
C SER A 157 1.02 15.03 5.76
N ALA A 158 0.91 15.88 4.74
CA ALA A 158 0.83 15.41 3.35
C ALA A 158 2.15 14.76 2.90
N MET A 159 3.30 15.32 3.29
CA MET A 159 4.58 14.71 2.96
C MET A 159 4.85 13.43 3.74
N ALA A 160 4.33 13.30 4.97
CA ALA A 160 4.37 12.02 5.69
C ALA A 160 3.64 10.93 4.90
N LEU A 161 2.45 11.22 4.36
CA LEU A 161 1.68 10.29 3.52
C LEU A 161 2.39 9.94 2.20
N VAL A 162 2.90 10.93 1.46
CA VAL A 162 3.66 10.66 0.22
C VAL A 162 4.89 9.78 0.52
N SER A 163 5.58 10.04 1.65
CA SER A 163 6.73 9.25 2.10
C SER A 163 6.32 7.82 2.47
N ILE A 164 5.16 7.62 3.11
CA ILE A 164 4.59 6.28 3.36
C ILE A 164 4.32 5.56 2.03
N GLN A 165 3.73 6.23 1.04
CA GLN A 165 3.44 5.57 -0.23
C GLN A 165 4.72 5.17 -0.95
N LEU A 166 5.76 6.02 -0.94
CA LEU A 166 7.05 5.66 -1.54
C LEU A 166 7.75 4.53 -0.75
N PHE A 167 7.66 4.54 0.59
CA PHE A 167 8.10 3.43 1.42
C PHE A 167 7.35 2.12 1.08
N GLY A 168 6.03 2.19 0.93
CA GLY A 168 5.17 1.08 0.51
C GLY A 168 5.54 0.55 -0.87
N PHE A 169 5.88 1.45 -1.79
CA PHE A 169 6.39 1.10 -3.11
C PHE A 169 7.71 0.32 -3.01
N TYR A 170 8.72 0.85 -2.30
CA TYR A 170 10.02 0.18 -2.19
C TYR A 170 9.94 -1.16 -1.47
N THR A 171 9.16 -1.25 -0.39
CA THR A 171 8.98 -2.52 0.33
C THR A 171 8.29 -3.55 -0.56
N SER A 172 7.26 -3.17 -1.32
CA SER A 172 6.60 -4.04 -2.29
C SER A 172 7.54 -4.48 -3.42
N PHE A 173 8.28 -3.55 -4.01
CA PHE A 173 9.32 -3.83 -5.01
C PHE A 173 10.36 -4.81 -4.45
N GLY A 174 10.77 -4.60 -3.20
CA GLY A 174 11.66 -5.51 -2.49
C GLY A 174 11.05 -6.90 -2.38
N PHE A 175 9.87 -7.05 -1.79
CA PHE A 175 9.19 -8.34 -1.61
C PHE A 175 9.00 -9.12 -2.92
N ILE A 176 8.60 -8.44 -4.00
CA ILE A 176 8.46 -9.05 -5.34
C ILE A 176 9.80 -9.62 -5.84
N ASN A 177 10.91 -8.92 -5.56
CA ASN A 177 12.24 -9.34 -6.01
C ASN A 177 12.95 -10.29 -5.04
N LEU A 178 12.43 -10.50 -3.82
CA LEU A 178 12.97 -11.49 -2.89
C LEU A 178 12.90 -12.92 -3.41
N GLU A 179 11.93 -13.23 -4.28
CA GLU A 179 11.85 -14.52 -4.96
C GLU A 179 13.07 -14.78 -5.86
N LYS A 180 13.83 -13.74 -6.21
CA LYS A 180 15.00 -13.80 -7.10
C LYS A 180 16.32 -13.67 -6.34
N GLN A 181 16.39 -12.78 -5.33
CA GLN A 181 17.58 -12.54 -4.52
C GLN A 181 17.28 -11.76 -3.24
N SER A 182 18.14 -11.89 -2.21
CA SER A 182 18.11 -11.03 -1.02
C SER A 182 18.17 -9.54 -1.43
N PRO A 183 17.50 -8.63 -0.71
CA PRO A 183 17.44 -7.24 -1.13
C PRO A 183 18.83 -6.63 -1.06
N ASP A 184 19.18 -5.84 -2.07
CA ASP A 184 20.47 -5.17 -2.07
C ASP A 184 20.52 -4.05 -1.00
N LYS A 185 21.74 -3.61 -0.71
CA LYS A 185 22.00 -2.59 0.31
C LYS A 185 21.39 -1.24 -0.05
N GLU A 186 21.31 -0.91 -1.34
CA GLU A 186 20.78 0.37 -1.80
C GLU A 186 19.28 0.46 -1.57
N LEU A 187 18.53 -0.60 -1.87
CA LEU A 187 17.09 -0.69 -1.61
C LEU A 187 16.79 -0.61 -0.11
N VAL A 188 17.57 -1.29 0.73
CA VAL A 188 17.45 -1.18 2.20
C VAL A 188 17.65 0.27 2.64
N GLU A 189 18.68 0.94 2.15
CA GLU A 189 18.95 2.35 2.47
C GLU A 189 17.84 3.29 1.99
N LYS A 190 17.27 3.04 0.80
CA LYS A 190 16.12 3.79 0.28
C LYS A 190 14.91 3.65 1.20
N ILE A 191 14.56 2.42 1.59
CA ILE A 191 13.44 2.10 2.49
C ILE A 191 13.62 2.79 3.85
N GLU A 192 14.78 2.59 4.49
CA GLU A 192 15.08 3.18 5.80
C GLU A 192 15.02 4.71 5.75
N ARG A 193 15.56 5.32 4.69
CA ARG A 193 15.53 6.77 4.51
C ARG A 193 14.10 7.29 4.35
N THR A 194 13.29 6.68 3.49
CA THR A 194 11.90 7.14 3.29
C THR A 194 11.05 6.93 4.55
N TYR A 195 11.28 5.86 5.30
CA TYR A 195 10.63 5.65 6.58
C TYR A 195 11.03 6.73 7.59
N ALA A 196 12.32 7.05 7.70
CA ALA A 196 12.81 8.10 8.59
C ALA A 196 12.27 9.49 8.19
N GLU A 197 12.23 9.81 6.90
CA GLU A 197 11.63 11.05 6.38
C GLU A 197 10.15 11.13 6.76
N ALA A 198 9.38 10.04 6.61
CA ALA A 198 7.97 10.01 7.03
C ALA A 198 7.81 10.32 8.53
N LYS A 199 8.68 9.78 9.40
CA LYS A 199 8.68 10.10 10.84
C LYS A 199 9.09 11.55 11.13
N GLU A 200 10.02 12.12 10.36
CA GLU A 200 10.47 13.50 10.51
C GLU A 200 9.37 14.50 10.14
N PHE A 201 8.62 14.23 9.07
CA PHE A 201 7.44 15.02 8.70
C PHE A 201 6.31 14.93 9.72
N GLY A 202 6.25 13.83 10.47
CA GLY A 202 5.35 13.65 11.59
C GLY A 202 3.99 13.09 11.17
N PHE A 203 3.47 12.19 12.01
CA PHE A 203 2.14 11.61 11.84
C PHE A 203 1.12 12.37 12.68
N THR A 204 -0.03 12.65 12.07
CA THR A 204 -1.23 13.10 12.76
C THR A 204 -1.92 11.92 13.44
N GLN A 205 -2.90 12.20 14.30
CA GLN A 205 -3.74 11.15 14.89
C GLN A 205 -4.41 10.29 13.80
N ASP A 206 -4.83 10.91 12.70
CA ASP A 206 -5.50 10.25 11.57
C ASP A 206 -4.57 9.34 10.74
N THR A 207 -3.23 9.49 10.88
CA THR A 207 -2.22 8.72 10.13
C THR A 207 -1.42 7.77 11.01
N ARG A 208 -1.85 7.59 12.27
CA ARG A 208 -1.17 6.78 13.27
C ARG A 208 -1.20 5.29 12.92
N GLN A 209 -2.28 4.84 12.29
CA GLN A 209 -2.40 3.44 11.86
C GLN A 209 -1.37 3.13 10.76
N GLU A 210 -1.20 4.02 9.80
CA GLU A 210 -0.24 3.92 8.71
C GLU A 210 1.21 3.92 9.22
N GLU A 211 1.51 4.73 10.23
CA GLU A 211 2.82 4.70 10.92
C GLU A 211 3.11 3.30 11.50
N ILE A 212 2.15 2.75 12.24
CA ILE A 212 2.30 1.46 12.92
C ILE A 212 2.44 0.33 11.88
N LEU A 213 1.61 0.33 10.85
CA LEU A 213 1.67 -0.65 9.76
C LEU A 213 2.98 -0.53 8.97
N SER A 214 3.47 0.69 8.71
CA SER A 214 4.75 0.91 8.04
C SER A 214 5.92 0.42 8.91
N SER A 215 5.85 0.65 10.21
CA SER A 215 6.84 0.15 11.18
C SER A 215 6.88 -1.38 11.17
N LEU A 216 5.71 -2.03 11.17
CA LEU A 216 5.60 -3.48 11.08
C LEU A 216 6.17 -4.01 9.75
N ALA A 217 5.85 -3.36 8.62
CA ALA A 217 6.37 -3.73 7.31
C ALA A 217 7.91 -3.65 7.25
N LEU A 218 8.52 -2.62 7.83
CA LEU A 218 9.98 -2.50 7.91
C LEU A 218 10.60 -3.61 8.76
N LEU A 219 9.97 -3.95 9.88
CA LEU A 219 10.40 -5.06 10.74
C LEU A 219 10.36 -6.40 9.98
N PHE A 220 9.28 -6.66 9.23
CA PHE A 220 9.21 -7.83 8.35
C PHE A 220 10.28 -7.80 7.27
N PHE A 221 10.52 -6.64 6.65
CA PHE A 221 11.51 -6.49 5.60
C PHE A 221 12.92 -6.89 6.08
N TYR A 222 13.31 -6.51 7.30
CA TYR A 222 14.59 -6.89 7.88
C TYR A 222 14.80 -8.41 8.02
N ASN A 223 13.72 -9.20 8.17
CA ASN A 223 13.84 -10.66 8.21
C ASN A 223 14.36 -11.27 6.91
N TYR A 224 14.26 -10.55 5.78
CA TYR A 224 14.72 -11.00 4.48
C TYR A 224 16.15 -10.59 4.13
N ILE A 225 16.79 -9.75 4.95
CA ILE A 225 18.22 -9.47 4.85
C ILE A 225 18.97 -10.71 5.31
N GLU A 226 19.64 -11.41 4.38
CA GLU A 226 20.31 -12.69 4.65
C GLU A 226 21.55 -12.55 5.53
N LYS A 227 22.31 -11.46 5.34
CA LYS A 227 23.58 -11.25 6.02
C LYS A 227 23.33 -10.72 7.44
N PRO A 228 23.86 -11.38 8.47
CA PRO A 228 23.77 -10.88 9.84
C PRO A 228 24.45 -9.51 9.96
N ASP A 229 23.68 -8.55 10.43
CA ASP A 229 24.10 -7.18 10.75
C ASP A 229 23.51 -6.75 12.10
N GLN A 230 24.38 -6.56 13.10
CA GLN A 230 23.98 -6.11 14.43
C GLN A 230 23.32 -4.71 14.42
N ILE A 231 23.60 -3.90 13.40
CA ILE A 231 22.96 -2.59 13.23
C ILE A 231 21.48 -2.80 12.85
N ILE A 232 21.20 -3.71 11.92
CA ILE A 232 19.83 -4.05 11.51
C ILE A 232 19.04 -4.62 12.69
N LEU A 233 19.64 -5.54 13.46
CA LEU A 233 18.97 -6.10 14.65
C LEU A 233 18.60 -5.01 15.66
N LYS A 234 19.52 -4.09 15.98
CA LYS A 234 19.23 -2.98 16.90
C LYS A 234 18.14 -2.03 16.38
N LYS A 235 18.13 -1.76 15.08
CA LYS A 235 17.06 -0.97 14.45
C LYS A 235 15.71 -1.68 14.57
N ALA A 236 15.68 -2.99 14.32
CA ALA A 236 14.49 -3.82 14.45
C ALA A 236 13.96 -3.86 15.88
N GLU A 237 14.83 -4.02 16.87
CA GLU A 237 14.48 -4.01 18.31
C GLU A 237 13.82 -2.68 18.69
N ARG A 238 14.39 -1.56 18.25
CA ARG A 238 13.79 -0.24 18.46
C ARG A 238 12.41 -0.11 17.82
N ILE A 239 12.24 -0.56 16.58
CA ILE A 239 10.94 -0.53 15.89
C ILE A 239 9.91 -1.39 16.64
N TYR A 240 10.32 -2.58 17.07
CA TYR A 240 9.47 -3.46 17.89
C TYR A 240 9.03 -2.76 19.18
N GLU A 241 9.95 -2.14 19.92
CA GLU A 241 9.62 -1.37 21.13
C GLU A 241 8.64 -0.24 20.84
N GLU A 242 8.82 0.49 19.73
CA GLU A 242 7.92 1.56 19.31
C GLU A 242 6.50 1.03 19.03
N ILE A 243 6.36 -0.12 18.35
CA ILE A 243 5.06 -0.77 18.09
C ILE A 243 4.45 -1.30 19.40
N PHE A 244 5.23 -1.96 20.24
CA PHE A 244 4.75 -2.58 21.47
C PHE A 244 4.24 -1.55 22.47
N ASN A 245 4.91 -0.39 22.55
CA ASN A 245 4.55 0.71 23.45
C ASN A 245 3.39 1.59 22.94
N THR A 246 2.81 1.31 21.78
CA THR A 246 1.58 1.99 21.33
C THR A 246 0.42 1.70 22.30
N GLN A 247 -0.57 2.60 22.38
CA GLN A 247 -1.72 2.38 23.27
C GLN A 247 -2.42 1.06 22.94
N LEU A 248 -2.96 0.41 23.96
CA LEU A 248 -3.52 -0.93 23.85
C LEU A 248 -4.97 -0.83 23.34
N GLU A 249 -5.09 -0.42 22.08
CA GLU A 249 -6.35 -0.39 21.34
C GLU A 249 -6.58 -1.79 20.72
N PRO A 250 -7.81 -2.33 20.72
CA PRO A 250 -8.12 -3.68 20.24
C PRO A 250 -7.57 -3.99 18.83
N GLU A 251 -7.59 -3.00 17.93
CA GLU A 251 -7.07 -3.07 16.57
C GLU A 251 -5.56 -3.29 16.48
N PHE A 252 -4.79 -2.89 17.50
CA PHE A 252 -3.32 -3.04 17.52
C PHE A 252 -2.83 -4.32 18.17
N ILE A 253 -3.70 -5.09 18.85
CA ILE A 253 -3.34 -6.41 19.42
C ILE A 253 -2.73 -7.34 18.35
N PRO A 254 -3.39 -7.61 17.20
CA PRO A 254 -2.82 -8.51 16.19
C PRO A 254 -1.51 -7.97 15.60
N ILE A 255 -1.35 -6.65 15.49
CA ILE A 255 -0.12 -6.03 14.99
C ILE A 255 1.04 -6.24 15.96
N LYS A 256 0.81 -6.13 17.27
CA LYS A 256 1.83 -6.38 18.30
C LYS A 256 2.28 -7.84 18.31
N GLU A 257 1.36 -8.78 18.11
CA GLU A 257 1.69 -10.21 18.01
C GLU A 257 2.55 -10.49 16.76
N GLN A 258 2.20 -9.91 15.61
CA GLN A 258 3.00 -10.02 14.39
C GLN A 258 4.39 -9.38 14.55
N ALA A 259 4.48 -8.25 15.24
CA ALA A 259 5.77 -7.61 15.53
C ALA A 259 6.65 -8.48 16.44
N GLN A 260 6.06 -9.10 17.47
CA GLN A 260 6.76 -10.04 18.35
C GLN A 260 7.30 -11.25 17.57
N GLU A 261 6.49 -11.86 16.70
CA GLU A 261 6.94 -12.97 15.86
C GLU A 261 8.08 -12.56 14.92
N ALA A 262 7.96 -11.38 14.31
CA ALA A 262 8.96 -10.85 13.40
C ALA A 262 10.31 -10.58 14.10
N ILE A 263 10.31 -9.98 15.30
CA ILE A 263 11.55 -9.70 16.04
C ILE A 263 12.20 -10.98 16.56
N GLU A 264 11.42 -11.96 17.02
CA GLU A 264 11.96 -13.26 17.44
C GLU A 264 12.62 -14.02 16.29
N THR A 265 12.01 -13.97 15.10
CA THR A 265 12.56 -14.58 13.89
C THR A 265 13.92 -13.95 13.55
N LEU A 266 14.00 -12.62 13.62
CA LEU A 266 15.24 -11.89 13.39
C LEU A 266 16.30 -12.25 14.43
N GLN A 267 15.95 -12.23 15.72
CA GLN A 267 16.86 -12.61 16.80
C GLN A 267 17.39 -14.03 16.63
N LYS A 268 16.54 -15.02 16.29
CA LYS A 268 16.95 -16.41 16.01
C LYS A 268 17.90 -16.49 14.82
N LYS A 269 17.61 -15.78 13.72
CA LYS A 269 18.46 -15.74 12.52
C LYS A 269 19.85 -15.14 12.79
N TYR A 270 19.94 -14.18 13.70
CA TYR A 270 21.19 -13.45 13.97
C TYR A 270 21.99 -14.06 15.15
N THR A 271 21.35 -14.80 16.06
CA THR A 271 22.03 -15.58 17.13
C THR A 271 22.62 -16.90 16.63
N SER A 272 21.93 -17.59 15.71
CA SER A 272 22.42 -18.83 15.08
C SER A 272 23.70 -18.61 14.23
N ASN A 273 23.87 -17.42 13.65
CA ASN A 273 25.05 -17.10 12.83
C ASN A 273 26.28 -16.65 13.63
N ILE A 274 26.12 -16.08 14.84
CA ILE A 274 27.25 -15.80 15.75
C ILE A 274 27.87 -17.11 16.27
N SER A 275 27.05 -18.16 16.38
CA SER A 275 27.47 -19.50 16.82
C SER A 275 28.40 -20.20 15.82
N TYR A 276 28.38 -19.82 14.54
CA TYR A 276 29.19 -20.43 13.48
C TYR A 276 30.57 -19.76 13.28
N ASP A 277 30.71 -18.45 13.50
CA ASP A 277 32.00 -17.76 13.33
C ASP A 277 32.96 -17.94 14.54
N ILE A 278 32.46 -18.40 15.69
CA ILE A 278 33.32 -18.79 16.83
C ILE A 278 33.98 -20.17 16.59
N LEU A 279 33.48 -20.95 15.63
CA LEU A 279 33.95 -22.31 15.31
C LEU A 279 34.66 -22.43 13.95
N LYS A 280 35.15 -21.35 13.35
CA LYS A 280 36.16 -21.51 12.29
C LYS A 280 37.43 -22.11 12.92
N PRO A 281 37.85 -23.32 12.53
CA PRO A 281 39.04 -23.92 13.11
C PRO A 281 40.26 -23.04 12.83
N ILE A 282 40.97 -22.67 13.88
CA ILE A 282 42.31 -22.10 13.79
C ILE A 282 43.14 -23.10 12.97
N LYS A 283 43.49 -22.75 11.73
CA LYS A 283 44.43 -23.56 10.94
C LYS A 283 45.75 -23.61 11.71
N ARG A 284 46.20 -24.84 11.98
CA ARG A 284 47.44 -25.17 12.68
C ARG A 284 48.66 -24.59 11.98
#